data_AF-A0AAD9LFP7-F1
#
_entry.id   AF-A0AAD9LFP7-F1
#
_cell.length_a   1.000
_cell.length_b   1.000
_cell.length_c   1.000
_cell.angle_alpha   90.00
_cell.angle_beta   90.00
_cell.angle_gamma   90.00
#
_symmetry.space_group_name_H-M   'P 1'
#
loop_
_entity.id
_entity.type
_entity.pdbx_description
1 polymer ?
#
loop_
_entity_poly.entity_id
_entity_poly.type
_entity_poly.pdbx_seq_one_letter_code
_entity_poly.pdbx_strand_id
1 'polypeptide(L)'
;MSAYTEQINAVQGTDKHSTDPTSRMFIMGIPNRLSSESLRNEIEKYGDVEVYLCENSADDNGWAFVGFTSREAVERVCRGVKGHQYDSGI
;
A
#
# COMPACT_ATOMS: atom_id res chain seq x y z
N MET A 1 19.93 30.23 16.65
CA MET A 1 18.91 29.59 15.80
C MET A 1 19.55 28.39 15.12
N SER A 2 19.83 27.35 15.91
CA SER A 2 20.46 26.11 15.49
C SER A 2 19.70 24.96 16.15
N ALA A 3 19.66 23.82 15.47
CA ALA A 3 19.06 22.54 15.86
C ALA A 3 17.54 22.42 15.63
N TYR A 4 17.16 22.05 14.39
CA TYR A 4 15.99 21.18 14.15
C TYR A 4 16.14 20.29 12.91
N THR A 5 17.36 20.06 12.41
CA THR A 5 17.59 19.25 11.20
C THR A 5 18.16 17.86 11.49
N GLU A 6 17.95 17.33 12.70
CA GLU A 6 18.44 16.00 13.07
C GLU A 6 17.33 15.20 13.72
N GLN A 7 16.66 14.38 12.92
CA GLN A 7 16.60 12.92 13.07
C GLN A 7 15.39 12.33 12.35
N ILE A 8 15.52 12.12 11.04
CA ILE A 8 14.83 11.01 10.36
C ILE A 8 15.86 9.90 10.16
N ASN A 9 16.25 9.27 11.27
CA ASN A 9 17.04 8.04 11.18
C ASN A 9 16.19 7.00 10.47
N ALA A 10 16.66 6.61 9.28
CA ALA A 10 16.12 5.50 8.51
C ALA A 10 15.99 4.29 9.44
N VAL A 11 14.75 3.86 9.68
CA VAL A 11 14.49 2.58 10.31
C VAL A 11 14.81 1.53 9.25
N GLN A 12 16.08 1.12 9.19
CA GLN A 12 16.51 -0.06 8.43
C GLN A 12 16.01 -1.29 9.18
N GLY A 13 14.77 -1.68 8.91
CA GLY A 13 14.18 -2.95 9.31
C GLY A 13 14.54 -4.04 8.30
N THR A 14 15.51 -4.87 8.68
CA THR A 14 15.77 -6.28 8.30
C THR A 14 15.03 -6.89 7.08
N ASP A 15 15.82 -7.41 6.13
CA ASP A 15 15.47 -7.99 4.83
C ASP A 15 14.28 -8.99 4.77
N LYS A 16 13.49 -8.96 3.67
CA LYS A 16 13.36 -10.03 2.62
C LYS A 16 12.11 -9.92 1.70
N HIS A 17 11.99 -8.82 0.95
CA HIS A 17 11.64 -8.81 -0.48
C HIS A 17 11.79 -7.35 -0.92
N SER A 18 12.79 -7.01 -1.75
CA SER A 18 12.86 -5.63 -2.25
C SER A 18 11.71 -5.41 -3.23
N THR A 19 10.57 -4.91 -2.76
CA THR A 19 9.53 -4.45 -3.68
C THR A 19 10.05 -3.20 -4.40
N ASP A 20 9.89 -3.18 -5.71
CA ASP A 20 10.21 -2.01 -6.51
C ASP A 20 9.33 -0.84 -6.04
N PRO A 21 9.89 0.36 -5.73
CA PRO A 21 9.09 1.54 -5.39
C PRO A 21 7.97 1.85 -6.40
N THR A 22 8.17 1.52 -7.69
CA THR A 22 7.17 1.68 -8.76
C THR A 22 6.06 0.63 -8.73
N SER A 23 6.23 -0.42 -7.92
CA SER A 23 5.23 -1.47 -7.68
C SER A 23 4.43 -1.26 -6.39
N ARG A 24 4.50 -0.05 -5.81
CA ARG A 24 3.76 0.33 -4.60
C ARG A 24 2.47 1.04 -4.95
N MET A 25 1.42 0.78 -4.17
CA MET A 25 0.07 1.28 -4.40
C MET A 25 -0.54 1.78 -3.10
N PHE A 26 -1.33 2.86 -3.22
CA PHE A 26 -2.27 3.27 -2.19
C PHE A 26 -3.65 2.74 -2.54
N ILE A 27 -4.26 2.04 -1.58
CA ILE A 27 -5.62 1.54 -1.67
C ILE A 27 -6.47 2.38 -0.72
N MET A 28 -7.43 3.12 -1.25
CA MET A 28 -8.39 3.91 -0.47
C MET A 28 -9.79 3.32 -0.58
N GLY A 29 -10.65 3.64 0.38
CA GLY A 29 -12.05 3.23 0.32
C GLY A 29 -12.28 1.79 0.80
N ILE A 30 -11.39 1.25 1.64
CA ILE A 30 -11.52 -0.09 2.19
C ILE A 30 -12.69 -0.09 3.19
N PRO A 31 -13.77 -0.86 2.96
CA PRO A 31 -14.88 -0.93 3.89
C PRO A 31 -14.41 -1.33 5.29
N ASN A 32 -14.92 -0.68 6.34
CA ASN A 32 -14.57 -0.96 7.73
C ASN A 32 -14.76 -2.44 8.16
N ARG A 33 -15.64 -3.18 7.46
CA ARG A 33 -15.87 -4.62 7.67
C ARG A 33 -14.75 -5.51 7.12
N LEU A 34 -13.88 -5.01 6.26
CA LEU A 34 -12.75 -5.75 5.70
C LEU A 34 -11.54 -5.61 6.61
N SER A 35 -11.09 -6.74 7.18
CA SER A 35 -9.86 -6.78 7.96
C SER A 35 -8.62 -6.67 7.06
N SER A 36 -7.49 -6.27 7.64
CA SER A 36 -6.19 -6.22 6.95
C SER A 36 -5.83 -7.56 6.31
N GLU A 37 -6.16 -8.68 6.97
CA GLU A 37 -5.97 -10.02 6.44
C GLU A 37 -6.86 -10.29 5.21
N SER A 38 -8.12 -9.87 5.27
CA SER A 38 -9.05 -10.01 4.14
C SER A 38 -8.60 -9.17 2.94
N LEU A 39 -8.10 -7.96 3.20
CA LEU A 39 -7.50 -7.12 2.17
C LEU A 39 -6.29 -7.82 1.54
N ARG A 40 -5.38 -8.35 2.36
CA ARG A 40 -4.19 -9.07 1.89
C ARG A 40 -4.58 -10.24 1.00
N ASN A 41 -5.52 -11.08 1.46
CA ASN A 41 -6.02 -12.23 0.70
C ASN A 41 -6.66 -11.82 -0.63
N GLU A 42 -7.32 -10.66 -0.66
CA GLU A 42 -7.94 -10.14 -1.88
C GLU A 42 -6.91 -9.60 -2.89
N ILE A 43 -5.78 -9.05 -2.43
CA ILE A 43 -4.76 -8.45 -3.30
C ILE A 43 -3.62 -9.43 -3.66
N GLU A 44 -3.33 -10.43 -2.84
CA GLU A 44 -2.26 -11.42 -3.09
C GLU A 44 -2.53 -12.28 -4.33
N LYS A 45 -3.80 -12.41 -4.75
CA LYS A 45 -4.18 -13.11 -5.99
C LYS A 45 -3.59 -12.47 -7.25
N TYR A 46 -3.15 -11.21 -7.17
CA TYR A 46 -2.51 -10.52 -8.28
C TYR A 46 -0.98 -10.71 -8.30
N GLY A 47 -0.38 -11.11 -7.18
CA GLY A 47 1.06 -11.38 -7.02
C GLY A 47 1.49 -11.26 -5.55
N ASP A 48 2.74 -11.68 -5.26
CA ASP A 48 3.30 -11.55 -3.92
C ASP A 48 3.30 -10.10 -3.46
N VAL A 49 2.76 -9.88 -2.26
CA VAL A 49 2.44 -8.56 -1.74
C VAL A 49 2.97 -8.39 -0.31
N GLU A 50 3.53 -7.21 -0.08
CA GLU A 50 3.90 -6.71 1.23
C GLU A 50 2.95 -5.56 1.62
N VAL A 51 2.41 -5.62 2.83
CA VAL A 51 1.55 -4.55 3.38
C VAL A 51 2.40 -3.70 4.30
N TYR A 52 2.63 -2.44 3.92
CA TYR A 52 3.44 -1.51 4.71
C TYR A 52 2.62 -0.82 5.79
N LEU A 53 1.41 -0.38 5.45
CA LEU A 53 0.50 0.32 6.34
C LEU A 53 -0.93 -0.11 6.02
N CYS A 54 -1.76 -0.25 7.04
CA CYS A 54 -3.18 -0.51 6.90
C CYS A 54 -3.89 0.15 8.06
N GLU A 55 -4.77 1.09 7.76
CA GLU A 55 -5.61 1.78 8.74
C GLU A 55 -7.07 1.45 8.45
N ASN A 56 -7.77 0.95 9.45
CA ASN A 56 -9.20 0.70 9.36
C ASN A 56 -9.89 1.56 10.43
N SER A 57 -10.61 2.58 9.98
CA SER A 57 -11.44 3.40 10.85
C SER A 57 -12.80 2.71 11.06
N ALA A 58 -13.30 2.70 12.29
CA ALA A 58 -14.63 2.14 12.56
C ALA A 58 -15.74 2.97 11.88
N ASP A 59 -15.57 4.29 11.83
CA ASP A 59 -16.58 5.23 11.34
C ASP A 59 -16.41 5.63 9.87
N ASP A 60 -15.21 5.47 9.30
CA ASP A 60 -14.87 5.87 7.92
C ASP A 60 -14.29 4.68 7.12
N ASN A 61 -14.30 4.78 5.79
CA ASN A 61 -13.57 3.81 4.97
C ASN A 61 -12.06 3.91 5.25
N GLY A 62 -11.42 2.76 5.44
CA GLY A 62 -9.99 2.63 5.66
C GLY A 62 -9.15 2.80 4.39
N TRP A 63 -7.83 2.71 4.60
CA TRP A 63 -6.84 2.80 3.54
C TRP A 63 -5.62 1.94 3.86
N ALA A 64 -4.87 1.57 2.82
CA ALA A 64 -3.66 0.78 2.95
C ALA A 64 -2.58 1.23 1.96
N PHE A 65 -1.32 1.06 2.37
CA PHE A 65 -0.15 1.18 1.51
C PHE A 65 0.49 -0.18 1.35
N VAL A 66 0.58 -0.65 0.09
CA VAL A 66 1.03 -2.00 -0.25
C VAL A 66 2.08 -1.96 -1.35
N GLY A 67 2.95 -2.96 -1.41
CA GLY A 67 3.93 -3.14 -2.48
C GLY A 67 3.88 -4.54 -3.05
N PHE A 68 3.88 -4.65 -4.38
CA PHE A 68 4.05 -5.92 -5.06
C PHE A 68 5.52 -6.16 -5.40
N THR A 69 5.90 -7.44 -5.45
CA THR A 69 7.24 -7.84 -5.87
C THR A 69 7.47 -7.70 -7.37
N SER A 70 6.39 -7.63 -8.16
CA SER A 70 6.38 -7.56 -9.62
C SER A 70 5.48 -6.41 -10.10
N ARG A 71 5.98 -5.63 -11.07
CA ARG A 71 5.24 -4.54 -11.70
C ARG A 71 4.03 -5.05 -12.50
N GLU A 72 4.12 -6.25 -13.05
CA GLU A 72 3.01 -6.91 -13.74
C GLU A 72 1.84 -7.18 -12.80
N ALA A 73 2.08 -7.40 -11.50
CA ALA A 73 1.02 -7.53 -10.51
C ALA A 73 0.20 -6.24 -10.38
N VAL A 74 0.88 -5.07 -10.35
CA VAL A 74 0.21 -3.76 -10.35
C VAL A 74 -0.67 -3.58 -11.59
N GLU A 75 -0.18 -3.96 -12.77
CA GLU A 75 -1.00 -3.90 -13.99
C GLU A 75 -2.24 -4.78 -13.91
N ARG A 76 -2.14 -5.98 -13.32
CA ARG A 76 -3.29 -6.87 -13.13
C ARG A 76 -4.29 -6.28 -12.14
N VAL A 77 -3.83 -5.68 -11.04
CA VAL A 77 -4.69 -4.97 -10.08
C VAL A 77 -5.45 -3.86 -10.80
N CYS A 78 -4.76 -3.01 -11.57
CA CYS A 78 -5.38 -1.91 -12.30
C CYS A 78 -6.41 -2.36 -13.35
N ARG A 79 -6.24 -3.56 -13.93
CA ARG A 79 -7.22 -4.15 -14.86
C ARG A 79 -8.39 -4.83 -14.15
N GLY A 80 -8.14 -5.45 -12.99
CA GLY A 80 -9.12 -6.25 -12.26
C GLY A 80 -10.00 -5.46 -11.31
N VAL A 81 -9.47 -4.38 -10.74
CA VAL A 81 -10.21 -3.53 -9.79
C VAL A 81 -10.94 -2.43 -10.55
N LYS A 82 -12.25 -2.33 -10.37
CA LYS A 82 -13.04 -1.16 -10.81
C LYS A 82 -12.82 0.02 -9.87
N GLY A 83 -11.57 0.46 -9.74
CA GLY A 83 -11.20 1.62 -8.94
C GLY A 83 -11.38 2.91 -9.74
N HIS A 84 -11.76 4.00 -9.07
CA HIS A 84 -11.56 5.33 -9.64
C HIS A 84 -10.05 5.63 -9.60
N GLN A 85 -9.41 5.66 -10.77
CA GLN A 85 -8.03 6.10 -10.88
C GLN A 85 -7.98 7.58 -10.49
N TYR A 86 -7.34 7.90 -9.37
CA TYR A 86 -7.14 9.29 -8.98
C TYR A 86 -5.98 9.83 -9.82
N ASP A 87 -6.31 10.52 -10.90
CA ASP A 87 -5.33 11.35 -11.61
C ASP A 87 -4.95 12.48 -10.66
N SER A 88 -3.69 12.49 -10.20
CA SER A 88 -3.19 13.49 -9.26
C SER A 88 -3.17 14.91 -9.83
N GLY A 89 -3.48 15.11 -11.12
CA GLY A 89 -3.83 16.41 -11.70
C GLY A 89 -2.82 17.51 -11.40
N ILE A 90 -1.53 17.16 -11.34
CA ILE A 90 -0.40 18.07 -11.13
C ILE A 90 0.54 18.02 -12.34
#